data_AF-A0A4R4M2Y5-F1
#
_entry.id   AF-A0A4R4M2Y5-F1
#
_cell.length_a   1.000
_cell.length_b   1.000
_cell.length_c   1.000
_cell.angle_alpha   90.00
_cell.angle_beta   90.00
_cell.angle_gamma   90.00
#
_symmetry.space_group_name_H-M   'P 1'
#
loop_
_entity.id
_entity.type
_entity.pdbx_description
1 polymer ?
#
loop_
_entity_poly.entity_id
_entity_poly.type
_entity_poly.pdbx_seq_one_letter_code
_entity_poly.pdbx_strand_id
1 'polypeptide(L)'
;MSVRVPAKVNLQLGVGPIRDDGYHDLVNVFHAVSLFDEVTARDAPGLEVSVQAAPYSRVSVDDVPVDDDNLAARAARLVAARLGVEPRAAIRIRKAIPVAGGMAGGSADAAAALVACARLWDDRESPALARADLVELGAELGSDVPFAVLGGTAVGVGRGERLTPALTRGVFHWVFATADGGLSTPAVYAECDRIRDARGEAAAPPVVSEALMTALATGDAKGLGEALTNDLQEAALALRPSLERVLDAGRDLGAVGALVSGSGPTCAFLAETDEDAGDLAEALDGAGVARQILRAHGPVPGATVV
;
A
#
# COMPACT_ATOMS: atom_id res chain seq x y z
N MET A 1 -11.94 11.59 16.56
CA MET A 1 -12.23 11.08 15.20
C MET A 1 -11.52 9.77 14.97
N SER A 2 -12.21 8.72 14.56
CA SER A 2 -11.57 7.46 14.14
C SER A 2 -11.69 7.30 12.63
N VAL A 3 -10.61 6.85 12.00
CA VAL A 3 -10.51 6.66 10.56
C VAL A 3 -9.91 5.30 10.29
N ARG A 4 -10.57 4.52 9.44
CA ARG A 4 -10.05 3.26 8.92
C ARG A 4 -9.42 3.51 7.55
N VAL A 5 -8.26 2.92 7.28
CA VAL A 5 -7.51 3.14 6.03
C VAL A 5 -6.97 1.81 5.48
N PRO A 6 -7.11 1.56 4.17
CA PRO A 6 -6.72 0.28 3.59
C PRO A 6 -5.22 0.19 3.32
N ALA A 7 -4.73 -1.05 3.29
CA ALA A 7 -3.50 -1.41 2.61
C ALA A 7 -3.66 -1.33 1.10
N LYS A 8 -2.53 -1.43 0.38
CA LYS A 8 -2.50 -1.52 -1.08
C LYS A 8 -1.73 -2.73 -1.57
N VAL A 9 -2.05 -3.14 -2.79
CA VAL A 9 -1.22 -3.96 -3.68
C VAL A 9 -0.98 -3.20 -4.98
N ASN A 10 0.19 -3.40 -5.61
CA ASN A 10 0.48 -2.85 -6.93
C ASN A 10 0.13 -3.93 -7.95
N LEU A 11 -0.90 -3.73 -8.76
CA LEU A 11 -1.28 -4.67 -9.83
C LEU A 11 -0.29 -4.60 -11.00
N GLN A 12 0.23 -3.39 -11.22
CA GLN A 12 1.35 -3.13 -12.11
C GLN A 12 2.30 -2.16 -11.38
N LEU A 13 3.59 -2.44 -11.40
CA LEU A 13 4.64 -1.49 -11.03
C LEU A 13 5.73 -1.48 -12.10
N GLY A 14 5.66 -0.51 -13.01
CA GLY A 14 6.67 -0.26 -14.03
C GLY A 14 7.66 0.79 -13.55
N VAL A 15 8.95 0.47 -13.62
CA VAL A 15 10.06 1.32 -13.16
C VAL A 15 10.85 1.81 -14.36
N GLY A 16 10.70 3.10 -14.65
CA GLY A 16 11.39 3.80 -15.73
C GLY A 16 12.81 4.26 -15.35
N PRO A 17 13.40 5.15 -16.17
CA PRO A 17 14.72 5.72 -15.89
C PRO A 17 14.70 6.63 -14.66
N ILE A 18 15.86 6.79 -14.04
CA ILE A 18 16.10 7.76 -12.96
C ILE A 18 16.01 9.17 -13.55
N ARG A 19 15.24 10.04 -12.89
CA ARG A 19 15.07 11.45 -13.22
C ARG A 19 16.12 12.30 -12.51
N ASP A 20 16.20 13.58 -12.89
CA ASP A 20 17.13 14.55 -12.31
C ASP A 20 16.93 14.79 -10.81
N ASP A 21 15.74 14.48 -10.27
CA ASP A 21 15.41 14.59 -8.85
C ASP A 21 15.78 13.34 -8.03
N GLY A 22 16.42 12.35 -8.64
CA GLY A 22 16.88 11.12 -8.00
C GLY A 22 15.80 10.05 -7.82
N TYR A 23 14.58 10.26 -8.35
CA TYR A 23 13.52 9.25 -8.36
C TYR A 23 13.38 8.63 -9.75
N HIS A 24 12.98 7.36 -9.81
CA HIS A 24 12.56 6.72 -11.05
C HIS A 24 11.23 7.32 -11.53
N ASP A 25 11.06 7.43 -12.85
CA ASP A 25 9.73 7.61 -13.43
C ASP A 25 8.93 6.31 -13.25
N LEU A 26 7.69 6.40 -12.78
CA LEU A 26 6.88 5.25 -12.40
C LEU A 26 5.52 5.27 -13.08
N VAL A 27 5.08 4.09 -13.52
CA VAL A 27 3.65 3.79 -13.69
C VAL A 27 3.28 2.74 -12.67
N ASN A 28 2.26 3.04 -11.87
CA ASN A 28 1.81 2.15 -10.81
C ASN A 28 0.29 2.04 -10.85
N VAL A 29 -0.25 0.84 -11.03
CA VAL A 29 -1.68 0.59 -10.87
C VAL A 29 -1.92 0.09 -9.44
N PHE A 30 -2.33 1.02 -8.58
CA PHE A 30 -2.63 0.76 -7.19
C PHE A 30 -4.01 0.15 -7.01
N HIS A 31 -4.13 -0.77 -6.06
CA HIS A 31 -5.39 -1.39 -5.68
C HIS A 31 -5.50 -1.50 -4.15
N ALA A 32 -6.55 -0.89 -3.58
CA ALA A 32 -6.78 -0.88 -2.15
C ALA A 32 -7.51 -2.16 -1.73
N VAL A 33 -7.01 -2.81 -0.67
CA VAL A 33 -7.53 -4.09 -0.19
C VAL A 33 -8.02 -4.02 1.25
N SER A 34 -8.90 -4.95 1.63
CA SER A 34 -9.63 -4.97 2.90
C SER A 34 -8.80 -5.34 4.14
N LEU A 35 -7.50 -5.02 4.14
CA LEU A 35 -6.63 -5.06 5.31
C LEU A 35 -6.45 -3.63 5.78
N PHE A 36 -6.80 -3.34 7.03
CA PHE A 36 -6.92 -1.97 7.48
C PHE A 36 -6.12 -1.67 8.73
N ASP A 37 -5.50 -0.50 8.74
CA ASP A 37 -5.13 0.17 9.97
C ASP A 37 -6.29 1.07 10.43
N GLU A 38 -6.33 1.37 11.74
CA GLU A 38 -7.27 2.34 12.29
C GLU A 38 -6.52 3.42 13.08
N VAL A 39 -6.78 4.68 12.75
CA VAL A 39 -6.18 5.84 13.39
C VAL A 39 -7.25 6.65 14.09
N THR A 40 -7.08 6.85 15.39
CA THR A 40 -7.94 7.70 16.21
C THR A 40 -7.18 8.97 16.59
N ALA A 41 -7.72 10.14 16.24
CA ALA A 41 -7.25 11.44 16.72
C ALA A 41 -8.24 12.02 17.76
N ARG A 42 -7.72 12.59 18.84
CA ARG A 42 -8.49 13.31 19.88
C ARG A 42 -7.72 14.55 20.31
N ASP A 43 -8.42 15.57 20.79
CA ASP A 43 -7.76 16.76 21.37
C ASP A 43 -6.84 16.37 22.53
N ALA A 44 -5.68 17.03 22.60
CA ALA A 44 -4.70 16.85 23.66
C ALA A 44 -3.89 18.14 23.87
N PRO A 45 -3.18 18.30 25.00
CA PRO A 45 -2.36 19.50 25.24
C PRO A 45 -1.23 19.72 24.22
N GLY A 46 -0.76 18.65 23.57
CA GLY A 46 0.26 18.67 22.53
C GLY A 46 0.06 17.53 21.51
N LEU A 47 0.98 17.42 20.55
CA LEU A 47 0.99 16.32 19.59
C LEU A 47 1.65 15.09 20.21
N GLU A 48 0.90 13.99 20.29
CA GLU A 48 1.39 12.71 20.80
C GLU A 48 0.98 11.59 19.84
N VAL A 49 1.89 10.66 19.54
CA VAL A 49 1.59 9.46 18.75
C VAL A 49 1.79 8.21 19.60
N SER A 50 0.86 7.28 19.49
CA SER A 50 0.95 5.95 20.10
C SER A 50 0.58 4.89 19.08
N VAL A 51 1.32 3.78 19.07
CA VAL A 51 1.14 2.69 18.11
C VAL A 51 0.93 1.39 18.87
N GLN A 52 -0.04 0.60 18.44
CA GLN A 52 -0.32 -0.72 18.99
C GLN A 52 -0.69 -1.67 17.86
N ALA A 53 -0.39 -2.96 18.00
CA ALA A 53 -0.94 -3.97 17.10
C ALA A 53 -2.47 -4.02 17.26
N ALA A 54 -3.20 -4.17 16.15
CA ALA A 54 -4.62 -4.43 16.18
C ALA A 54 -4.92 -5.78 16.84
N PRO A 55 -6.11 -5.99 17.43
CA PRO A 55 -6.49 -7.29 17.99
C PRO A 55 -6.30 -8.42 16.98
N TYR A 56 -5.69 -9.53 17.41
CA TYR A 56 -5.39 -10.71 16.59
C TYR A 56 -4.38 -10.50 15.44
N SER A 57 -3.84 -9.29 15.30
CA SER A 57 -2.73 -9.02 14.39
C SER A 57 -1.42 -9.61 14.95
N ARG A 58 -0.58 -10.14 14.05
CA ARG A 58 0.78 -10.61 14.37
C ARG A 58 1.86 -9.63 13.92
N VAL A 59 1.45 -8.41 13.57
CA VAL A 59 2.36 -7.33 13.15
C VAL A 59 3.21 -6.88 14.33
N SER A 60 4.53 -6.86 14.13
CA SER A 60 5.45 -6.20 15.06
C SER A 60 5.37 -4.69 14.87
N VAL A 61 5.22 -3.96 15.97
CA VAL A 61 5.14 -2.49 15.97
C VAL A 61 6.33 -1.82 16.68
N ASP A 62 7.26 -2.61 17.20
CA ASP A 62 8.37 -2.10 18.03
C ASP A 62 9.29 -1.15 17.25
N ASP A 63 9.43 -1.37 15.94
CA ASP A 63 10.25 -0.54 15.04
C ASP A 63 9.47 0.63 14.41
N VAL A 64 8.21 0.85 14.80
CA VAL A 64 7.43 1.98 14.28
C VAL A 64 7.73 3.23 15.10
N PRO A 65 8.29 4.30 14.51
CA PRO A 65 8.57 5.53 15.23
C PRO A 65 7.31 6.10 15.89
N VAL A 66 7.45 6.70 17.07
CA VAL A 66 6.35 7.41 17.78
C VAL A 66 6.66 8.88 18.01
N ASP A 67 7.78 9.35 17.48
CA ASP A 67 8.27 10.71 17.54
C ASP A 67 7.94 11.46 16.23
N ASP A 68 8.71 12.52 15.97
CA ASP A 68 8.50 13.42 14.83
C ASP A 68 8.81 12.77 13.47
N ASP A 69 9.50 11.62 13.46
CA ASP A 69 9.75 10.85 12.24
C ASP A 69 8.51 10.06 11.80
N ASN A 70 7.49 9.91 12.66
CA ASN A 70 6.24 9.25 12.28
C ASN A 70 5.43 10.09 11.28
N LEU A 71 5.09 9.51 10.13
CA LEU A 71 4.31 10.18 9.09
C LEU A 71 2.92 10.67 9.57
N ALA A 72 2.30 10.03 10.55
CA ALA A 72 1.05 10.49 11.16
C ALA A 72 1.24 11.78 11.98
N ALA A 73 2.37 11.93 12.69
CA ALA A 73 2.71 13.18 13.37
C ALA A 73 2.92 14.31 12.36
N ARG A 74 3.65 14.03 11.27
CA ARG A 74 3.87 14.98 10.17
C ARG A 74 2.56 15.37 9.48
N ALA A 75 1.66 14.41 9.24
CA ALA A 75 0.33 14.66 8.70
C ALA A 75 -0.50 15.62 9.57
N ALA A 76 -0.51 15.41 10.88
CA ALA A 76 -1.21 16.28 11.81
C ALA A 76 -0.67 17.71 11.78
N ARG A 77 0.66 17.89 11.72
CA ARG A 77 1.27 19.22 11.59
C ARG A 77 0.90 19.92 10.28
N LEU A 78 0.88 19.20 9.16
CA LEU A 78 0.47 19.76 7.86
C LEU A 78 -0.97 20.25 7.87
N VAL A 79 -1.90 19.46 8.43
CA VAL A 79 -3.30 19.88 8.56
C VAL A 79 -3.42 21.09 9.48
N ALA A 80 -2.74 21.07 10.63
CA ALA A 80 -2.78 22.19 11.58
C ALA A 80 -2.27 23.49 10.95
N ALA A 81 -1.15 23.43 10.22
CA ALA A 81 -0.60 24.56 9.49
C ALA A 81 -1.55 25.07 8.41
N ARG A 82 -2.21 24.18 7.66
CA ARG A 82 -3.17 24.54 6.61
C ARG A 82 -4.43 25.21 7.18
N LEU A 83 -4.87 24.81 8.37
CA LEU A 83 -6.04 25.36 9.05
C LEU A 83 -5.71 26.57 9.96
N GLY A 84 -4.44 26.89 10.17
CA GLY A 84 -4.01 27.98 11.05
C GLY A 84 -4.25 27.69 12.53
N VAL A 85 -4.18 26.42 12.95
CA VAL A 85 -4.36 25.97 14.34
C VAL A 85 -3.09 25.33 14.89
N GLU A 86 -3.01 25.17 16.21
CA GLU A 86 -1.92 24.43 16.86
C GLU A 86 -2.14 22.91 16.71
N PRO A 87 -1.09 22.10 16.49
CA PRO A 87 -1.20 20.64 16.30
C PRO A 87 -1.43 19.92 17.63
N ARG A 88 -2.59 20.15 18.25
CA ARG A 88 -2.96 19.65 19.58
C ARG A 88 -3.81 18.39 19.48
N ALA A 89 -3.18 17.25 19.24
CA ALA A 89 -3.87 15.97 19.15
C ALA A 89 -3.06 14.79 19.70
N ALA A 90 -3.76 13.90 20.41
CA ALA A 90 -3.26 12.55 20.67
C ALA A 90 -3.76 11.62 19.56
N ILE A 91 -2.82 11.03 18.83
CA ILE A 91 -3.04 10.11 17.73
C ILE A 91 -2.71 8.70 18.20
N ARG A 92 -3.68 7.80 18.05
CA ARG A 92 -3.51 6.38 18.33
C ARG A 92 -3.70 5.58 17.06
N ILE A 93 -2.70 4.78 16.72
CA ILE A 93 -2.66 3.93 15.53
C ILE A 93 -2.79 2.47 15.98
N ARG A 94 -3.79 1.77 15.44
CA ARG A 94 -3.93 0.31 15.55
C ARG A 94 -3.51 -0.32 14.22
N LYS A 95 -2.39 -1.07 14.25
CA LYS A 95 -1.80 -1.66 13.04
C LYS A 95 -2.20 -3.11 12.81
N ALA A 96 -2.82 -3.38 11.67
CA ALA A 96 -3.01 -4.71 11.08
C ALA A 96 -2.28 -4.87 9.74
N ILE A 97 -1.91 -3.77 9.07
CA ILE A 97 -1.14 -3.79 7.83
C ILE A 97 0.31 -4.19 8.16
N PRO A 98 0.90 -5.20 7.47
CA PRO A 98 2.28 -5.61 7.69
C PRO A 98 3.28 -4.45 7.58
N VAL A 99 4.04 -4.23 8.65
CA VAL A 99 5.12 -3.23 8.71
C VAL A 99 6.26 -3.65 7.79
N ALA A 100 6.79 -2.69 7.02
CA ALA A 100 7.82 -2.93 6.00
C ALA A 100 7.50 -4.07 5.01
N GLY A 101 6.20 -4.31 4.77
CA GLY A 101 5.69 -5.41 3.95
C GLY A 101 5.49 -5.08 2.47
N GLY A 102 5.83 -3.89 2.00
CA GLY A 102 5.48 -3.45 0.64
C GLY A 102 4.00 -3.08 0.46
N MET A 103 3.22 -2.99 1.55
CA MET A 103 1.77 -2.67 1.53
C MET A 103 1.43 -1.23 1.94
N ALA A 104 2.45 -0.36 2.05
CA ALA A 104 2.34 1.06 2.38
C ALA A 104 1.63 1.41 3.70
N GLY A 105 1.78 0.58 4.75
CA GLY A 105 1.12 0.80 6.05
C GLY A 105 1.45 2.15 6.71
N GLY A 106 2.69 2.62 6.65
CA GLY A 106 3.04 3.95 7.19
C GLY A 106 2.39 5.11 6.42
N SER A 107 2.26 4.97 5.10
CA SER A 107 1.54 5.93 4.26
C SER A 107 0.04 5.90 4.51
N ALA A 108 -0.51 4.71 4.79
CA ALA A 108 -1.89 4.53 5.19
C ALA A 108 -2.18 5.26 6.51
N ASP A 109 -1.34 5.07 7.55
CA ASP A 109 -1.47 5.78 8.82
C ASP A 109 -1.45 7.31 8.63
N ALA A 110 -0.56 7.80 7.77
CA ALA A 110 -0.45 9.23 7.45
C ALA A 110 -1.73 9.76 6.79
N ALA A 111 -2.28 9.04 5.80
CA ALA A 111 -3.54 9.39 5.15
C ALA A 111 -4.72 9.38 6.14
N ALA A 112 -4.76 8.40 7.04
CA ALA A 112 -5.79 8.36 8.08
C ALA A 112 -5.65 9.51 9.08
N ALA A 113 -4.42 9.88 9.45
CA ALA A 113 -4.14 11.03 10.29
C ALA A 113 -4.53 12.35 9.61
N LEU A 114 -4.27 12.53 8.31
CA LEU A 114 -4.75 13.68 7.53
C LEU A 114 -6.27 13.82 7.65
N VAL A 115 -7.01 12.74 7.38
CA VAL A 115 -8.48 12.75 7.47
C VAL A 115 -8.95 12.95 8.92
N ALA A 116 -8.35 12.26 9.90
CA ALA A 116 -8.78 12.31 11.28
C ALA A 116 -8.56 13.69 11.90
N CYS A 117 -7.41 14.32 11.64
CA CYS A 117 -7.08 15.66 12.11
C CYS A 117 -7.88 16.73 11.38
N ALA A 118 -8.08 16.61 10.06
CA ALA A 118 -8.95 17.53 9.33
C ALA A 118 -10.37 17.48 9.91
N ARG A 119 -10.92 16.28 10.14
CA ARG A 119 -12.25 16.15 10.75
C ARG A 119 -12.31 16.55 12.23
N LEU A 120 -11.19 16.54 12.93
CA LEU A 120 -11.12 16.95 14.33
C LEU A 120 -11.13 18.47 14.48
N TRP A 121 -10.37 19.18 13.64
CA TRP A 121 -10.12 20.62 13.78
C TRP A 121 -10.89 21.50 12.80
N ASP A 122 -11.34 20.97 11.67
CA ASP A 122 -12.09 21.71 10.66
C ASP A 122 -13.58 21.78 11.03
N ASP A 123 -14.29 22.74 10.43
CA ASP A 123 -15.72 22.87 10.60
C ASP A 123 -16.47 21.70 9.96
N ARG A 124 -17.49 21.18 10.67
CA ARG A 124 -18.23 19.99 10.20
C ARG A 124 -19.29 20.32 9.15
N GLU A 125 -19.85 21.52 9.19
CA GLU A 125 -20.91 21.98 8.28
C GLU A 125 -20.30 22.61 7.02
N SER A 126 -19.15 23.26 7.15
CA SER A 126 -18.44 23.93 6.05
C SER A 126 -16.92 23.66 6.13
N PRO A 127 -16.48 22.43 5.81
CA PRO A 127 -15.07 22.07 5.90
C PRO A 127 -14.23 22.88 4.91
N ALA A 128 -13.14 23.48 5.40
CA ALA A 128 -12.14 24.16 4.60
C ALA A 128 -11.29 23.18 3.76
N LEU A 129 -11.10 21.93 4.24
CA LEU A 129 -10.33 20.92 3.54
C LEU A 129 -11.25 19.88 2.87
N ALA A 130 -11.27 19.92 1.54
CA ALA A 130 -11.88 18.87 0.74
C ALA A 130 -10.91 17.70 0.56
N ARG A 131 -11.43 16.59 0.00
CA ARG A 131 -10.61 15.39 -0.27
C ARG A 131 -9.42 15.68 -1.17
N ALA A 132 -9.58 16.57 -2.15
CA ALA A 132 -8.50 16.96 -3.05
C ALA A 132 -7.34 17.65 -2.30
N ASP A 133 -7.65 18.50 -1.32
CA ASP A 133 -6.63 19.14 -0.48
C ASP A 133 -5.86 18.11 0.36
N LEU A 134 -6.56 17.08 0.88
CA LEU A 134 -5.91 15.99 1.62
C LEU A 134 -5.02 15.13 0.72
N VAL A 135 -5.40 14.92 -0.55
CA VAL A 135 -4.55 14.24 -1.53
C VAL A 135 -3.28 15.06 -1.82
N GLU A 136 -3.41 16.38 -1.97
CA GLU A 136 -2.28 17.31 -2.16
C GLU A 136 -1.33 17.27 -0.96
N LEU A 137 -1.84 17.44 0.27
CA LEU A 137 -1.04 17.33 1.50
C LEU A 137 -0.38 15.95 1.63
N GLY A 138 -1.07 14.89 1.19
CA GLY A 138 -0.50 13.54 1.15
C GLY A 138 0.76 13.45 0.27
N ALA A 139 0.78 14.14 -0.88
CA ALA A 139 1.92 14.11 -1.79
C ALA A 139 3.19 14.77 -1.20
N GLU A 140 3.04 15.65 -0.20
CA GLU A 140 4.16 16.22 0.56
C GLU A 140 4.76 15.22 1.58
N LEU A 141 3.97 14.23 2.03
CA LEU A 141 4.39 13.24 3.02
C LEU A 141 5.08 12.03 2.38
N GLY A 142 4.58 11.58 1.23
CA GLY A 142 5.16 10.46 0.49
C GLY A 142 4.29 10.00 -0.67
N SER A 143 4.89 9.30 -1.64
CA SER A 143 4.25 8.95 -2.90
C SER A 143 2.98 8.08 -2.78
N ASP A 144 2.90 7.24 -1.73
CA ASP A 144 1.76 6.33 -1.53
C ASP A 144 0.63 6.95 -0.69
N VAL A 145 0.86 8.08 0.01
CA VAL A 145 -0.15 8.70 0.89
C VAL A 145 -1.36 9.21 0.09
N PRO A 146 -1.19 9.87 -1.07
CA PRO A 146 -2.31 10.22 -1.96
C PRO A 146 -3.24 9.04 -2.25
N PHE A 147 -2.66 7.86 -2.51
CA PHE A 147 -3.44 6.68 -2.83
C PHE A 147 -4.23 6.18 -1.63
N ALA A 148 -3.65 6.18 -0.43
CA ALA A 148 -4.37 5.78 0.78
C ALA A 148 -5.55 6.72 1.11
N VAL A 149 -5.48 8.01 0.75
CA VAL A 149 -6.62 8.94 0.83
C VAL A 149 -7.69 8.60 -0.22
N LEU A 150 -7.29 8.22 -1.44
CA LEU A 150 -8.19 7.94 -2.56
C LEU A 150 -8.85 6.54 -2.48
N GLY A 151 -8.07 5.51 -2.15
CA GLY A 151 -8.44 4.10 -2.24
C GLY A 151 -8.96 3.68 -3.61
N GLY A 152 -9.78 2.63 -3.63
CA GLY A 152 -10.29 2.06 -4.85
C GLY A 152 -9.19 1.40 -5.68
N THR A 153 -9.22 1.65 -6.98
CA THR A 153 -8.11 1.35 -7.91
C THR A 153 -7.73 2.64 -8.62
N ALA A 154 -6.44 2.91 -8.79
CA ALA A 154 -5.98 4.12 -9.46
C ALA A 154 -4.65 3.90 -10.18
N VAL A 155 -4.47 4.60 -11.29
CA VAL A 155 -3.19 4.71 -11.99
C VAL A 155 -2.42 5.90 -11.42
N GLY A 156 -1.25 5.65 -10.85
CA GLY A 156 -0.28 6.65 -10.43
C GLY A 156 0.84 6.80 -11.45
N VAL A 157 1.20 8.05 -11.76
CA VAL A 157 2.35 8.40 -12.60
C VAL A 157 3.33 9.32 -11.85
N GLY A 158 4.51 9.57 -12.42
CA GLY A 158 5.55 10.38 -11.79
C GLY A 158 6.32 9.55 -10.76
N ARG A 159 6.21 9.88 -9.47
CA ARG A 159 6.67 9.03 -8.36
C ARG A 159 5.56 8.09 -7.86
N GLY A 160 4.40 8.11 -8.51
CA GLY A 160 3.17 7.41 -8.10
C GLY A 160 2.14 8.33 -7.41
N GLU A 161 2.48 9.59 -7.17
CA GLU A 161 1.64 10.56 -6.43
C GLU A 161 0.53 11.19 -7.29
N ARG A 162 0.68 11.17 -8.62
CA ARG A 162 -0.29 11.75 -9.56
C ARG A 162 -1.31 10.69 -9.97
N LEU A 163 -2.47 10.70 -9.31
CA LEU A 163 -3.45 9.62 -9.41
C LEU A 163 -4.61 9.93 -10.36
N THR A 164 -4.95 8.95 -11.20
CA THR A 164 -6.19 8.90 -11.97
C THR A 164 -7.00 7.67 -11.54
N PRO A 165 -8.23 7.82 -11.01
CA PRO A 165 -9.07 6.67 -10.66
C PRO A 165 -9.30 5.74 -11.87
N ALA A 166 -9.24 4.44 -11.62
CA ALA A 166 -9.47 3.41 -12.62
C ALA A 166 -10.86 2.78 -12.42
N LEU A 167 -11.61 2.60 -13.51
CA LEU A 167 -12.86 1.84 -13.48
C LEU A 167 -12.56 0.39 -13.14
N THR A 168 -13.21 -0.12 -12.10
CA THR A 168 -13.09 -1.50 -11.64
C THR A 168 -14.47 -2.09 -11.48
N ARG A 169 -14.72 -3.27 -12.05
CA ARG A 169 -15.99 -3.98 -11.94
C ARG A 169 -15.82 -5.21 -11.05
N GLY A 170 -16.73 -5.37 -10.09
CA GLY A 170 -16.73 -6.51 -9.20
C GLY A 170 -15.71 -6.40 -8.06
N VAL A 171 -15.44 -7.54 -7.43
CA VAL A 171 -14.54 -7.69 -6.30
C VAL A 171 -13.49 -8.73 -6.67
N PHE A 172 -12.23 -8.44 -6.35
CA PHE A 172 -11.09 -9.33 -6.52
C PHE A 172 -10.68 -9.87 -5.16
N HIS A 173 -10.40 -11.17 -5.09
CA HIS A 173 -10.12 -11.88 -3.85
C HIS A 173 -8.64 -12.19 -3.76
N TRP A 174 -8.03 -11.79 -2.64
CA TRP A 174 -6.58 -11.83 -2.45
C TRP A 174 -6.19 -12.66 -1.24
N VAL A 175 -5.07 -13.36 -1.37
CA VAL A 175 -4.35 -13.97 -0.26
C VAL A 175 -2.96 -13.34 -0.21
N PHE A 176 -2.54 -12.88 0.97
CA PHE A 176 -1.23 -12.29 1.19
C PHE A 176 -0.40 -13.19 2.11
N ALA A 177 0.78 -13.56 1.65
CA ALA A 177 1.78 -14.25 2.44
C ALA A 177 2.83 -13.25 2.93
N THR A 178 2.87 -13.04 4.24
CA THR A 178 3.86 -12.16 4.88
C THR A 178 5.13 -12.92 5.19
N ALA A 179 6.26 -12.22 5.18
CA ALA A 179 7.57 -12.78 5.50
C ALA A 179 8.13 -12.14 6.78
N ASP A 180 9.05 -12.82 7.46
CA ASP A 180 9.75 -12.25 8.62
C ASP A 180 10.64 -11.08 8.21
N GLY A 181 10.58 -9.95 8.92
CA GLY A 181 11.36 -8.75 8.59
C GLY A 181 10.96 -8.08 7.26
N GLY A 182 11.54 -6.92 6.97
CA GLY A 182 11.24 -6.12 5.79
C GLY A 182 12.32 -6.17 4.71
N LEU A 183 12.00 -5.62 3.54
CA LEU A 183 12.96 -5.21 2.53
C LEU A 183 12.99 -3.68 2.47
N SER A 184 14.18 -3.10 2.45
CA SER A 184 14.33 -1.65 2.30
C SER A 184 13.97 -1.26 0.87
N THR A 185 12.94 -0.43 0.70
CA THR A 185 12.53 0.05 -0.63
C THR A 185 13.71 0.66 -1.41
N PRO A 186 14.53 1.59 -0.86
CA PRO A 186 15.73 2.07 -1.54
C PRO A 186 16.70 0.96 -1.98
N ALA A 187 16.89 -0.08 -1.17
CA ALA A 187 17.78 -1.19 -1.51
C ALA A 187 17.24 -2.03 -2.68
N VAL A 188 15.92 -2.23 -2.74
CA VAL A 188 15.28 -2.96 -3.85
C VAL A 188 15.37 -2.18 -5.16
N TYR A 189 15.18 -0.85 -5.13
CA TYR A 189 15.40 -0.01 -6.30
C TYR A 189 16.86 -0.05 -6.77
N ALA A 190 17.82 0.10 -5.85
CA ALA A 190 19.25 0.03 -6.18
C ALA A 190 19.65 -1.33 -6.77
N GLU A 191 19.07 -2.43 -6.28
CA GLU A 191 19.30 -3.75 -6.84
C GLU A 191 18.66 -3.93 -8.23
N CYS A 192 17.47 -3.34 -8.46
CA CYS A 192 16.83 -3.32 -9.77
C CYS A 192 17.73 -2.62 -10.82
N ASP A 193 18.28 -1.46 -10.45
CA ASP A 193 19.22 -0.71 -11.29
C ASP A 193 20.48 -1.55 -11.57
N ARG A 194 21.07 -2.16 -10.54
CA ARG A 194 22.26 -3.02 -10.67
C ARG A 194 22.02 -4.19 -11.63
N ILE A 195 20.85 -4.83 -11.58
CA ILE A 195 20.49 -5.96 -12.45
C ILE A 195 20.37 -5.51 -13.91
N ARG A 196 19.68 -4.38 -14.16
CA ARG A 196 19.52 -3.80 -15.51
C ARG A 196 20.87 -3.41 -16.12
N ASP A 197 21.72 -2.74 -15.33
CA ASP A 197 23.07 -2.37 -15.75
C ASP A 197 23.91 -3.59 -16.13
N ALA A 198 23.83 -4.67 -15.35
CA ALA A 198 24.57 -5.90 -15.64
C ALA A 198 24.14 -6.59 -16.94
N ARG A 199 22.91 -6.34 -17.41
CA ARG A 199 22.37 -6.85 -18.68
C ARG A 199 22.58 -5.89 -19.86
N GLY A 200 23.02 -4.66 -19.60
CA GLY A 200 23.06 -3.60 -20.62
C GLY A 200 21.68 -3.15 -21.06
N GLU A 201 20.67 -3.30 -20.19
CA GLU A 201 19.29 -2.92 -20.46
C GLU A 201 19.04 -1.48 -20.01
N ALA A 202 18.64 -0.60 -20.95
CA ALA A 202 18.19 0.73 -20.60
C ALA A 202 16.73 0.68 -20.12
N ALA A 203 16.44 1.35 -18.99
CA ALA A 203 15.07 1.48 -18.51
C ALA A 203 14.24 2.31 -19.50
N ALA A 204 13.23 1.69 -20.10
CA ALA A 204 12.27 2.38 -20.96
C ALA A 204 11.22 3.13 -20.11
N PRO A 205 10.64 4.23 -20.62
CA PRO A 205 9.50 4.86 -19.98
C PRO A 205 8.36 3.85 -19.79
N PRO A 206 7.83 3.68 -18.57
CA PRO A 206 6.82 2.68 -18.30
C PRO A 206 5.47 3.10 -18.86
N VAL A 207 4.68 2.12 -19.32
CA VAL A 207 3.35 2.34 -19.92
C VAL A 207 2.33 1.48 -19.20
N VAL A 208 1.12 2.01 -18.99
CA VAL A 208 0.02 1.27 -18.37
C VAL A 208 -0.40 0.10 -19.27
N SER A 209 -0.54 -1.10 -18.71
CA SER A 209 -0.96 -2.30 -19.44
C SER A 209 -2.44 -2.21 -19.84
N GLU A 210 -2.72 -2.21 -21.14
CA GLU A 210 -4.10 -2.22 -21.67
C GLU A 210 -4.87 -3.49 -21.27
N ALA A 211 -4.20 -4.64 -21.22
CA ALA A 211 -4.78 -5.91 -20.80
C ALA A 211 -5.22 -5.86 -19.33
N LEU A 212 -4.37 -5.31 -18.47
CA LEU A 212 -4.67 -5.14 -17.05
C LEU A 212 -5.86 -4.20 -16.83
N MET A 213 -5.89 -3.07 -17.52
CA MET A 213 -7.00 -2.12 -17.43
C MET A 213 -8.31 -2.70 -17.96
N THR A 214 -8.24 -3.51 -19.02
CA THR A 214 -9.40 -4.22 -19.57
C THR A 214 -9.95 -5.21 -18.55
N ALA A 215 -9.09 -6.05 -17.95
CA ALA A 215 -9.48 -7.03 -16.95
C ALA A 215 -10.12 -6.38 -15.71
N LEU A 216 -9.59 -5.25 -15.24
CA LEU A 216 -10.20 -4.46 -14.17
C LEU A 216 -11.60 -3.97 -14.55
N ALA A 217 -11.77 -3.42 -15.77
CA ALA A 217 -13.04 -2.87 -16.22
C ALA A 217 -14.12 -3.95 -16.46
N THR A 218 -13.72 -5.16 -16.83
CA THR A 218 -14.63 -6.30 -17.06
C THR A 218 -14.86 -7.17 -15.83
N GLY A 219 -13.99 -7.08 -14.81
CA GLY A 219 -14.04 -7.94 -13.63
C GLY A 219 -13.50 -9.35 -13.88
N ASP A 220 -12.55 -9.49 -14.81
CA ASP A 220 -11.92 -10.76 -15.17
C ASP A 220 -10.73 -11.05 -14.26
N ALA A 221 -10.92 -11.89 -13.24
CA ALA A 221 -9.86 -12.23 -12.29
C ALA A 221 -8.68 -12.99 -12.94
N LYS A 222 -8.96 -13.87 -13.91
CA LYS A 222 -7.92 -14.63 -14.62
C LYS A 222 -7.11 -13.71 -15.52
N GLY A 223 -7.79 -12.93 -16.35
CA GLY A 223 -7.14 -11.93 -17.20
C GLY A 223 -6.35 -10.89 -16.39
N LEU A 224 -6.85 -10.52 -15.21
CA LEU A 224 -6.10 -9.64 -14.30
C LEU A 224 -4.84 -10.33 -13.80
N GLY A 225 -4.95 -11.57 -13.33
CA GLY A 225 -3.85 -12.37 -12.80
C GLY A 225 -2.70 -12.57 -13.79
N GLU A 226 -3.02 -12.84 -15.06
CA GLU A 226 -2.05 -12.95 -16.16
C GLU A 226 -1.34 -11.63 -16.47
N ALA A 227 -2.00 -10.49 -16.23
CA ALA A 227 -1.48 -9.17 -16.53
C ALA A 227 -0.70 -8.53 -15.37
N LEU A 228 -0.63 -9.18 -14.20
CA LEU A 228 0.09 -8.65 -13.04
C LEU A 228 1.59 -8.56 -13.32
N THR A 229 2.17 -7.40 -13.02
CA THR A 229 3.60 -7.14 -13.26
C THR A 229 4.22 -6.29 -12.15
N ASN A 230 5.48 -6.58 -11.84
CA ASN A 230 6.25 -5.79 -10.90
C ASN A 230 7.73 -5.83 -11.28
N ASP A 231 8.26 -4.73 -11.82
CA ASP A 231 9.66 -4.61 -12.22
C ASP A 231 10.63 -4.75 -11.04
N LEU A 232 10.18 -4.48 -9.81
CA LEU A 232 10.99 -4.65 -8.59
C LEU A 232 11.04 -6.10 -8.11
N GLN A 233 10.21 -7.00 -8.66
CA GLN A 233 10.12 -8.38 -8.17
C GLN A 233 11.45 -9.09 -8.28
N GLU A 234 12.16 -8.97 -9.41
CA GLU A 234 13.44 -9.65 -9.61
C GLU A 234 14.47 -9.21 -8.57
N ALA A 235 14.55 -7.91 -8.30
CA ALA A 235 15.42 -7.36 -7.27
C ALA A 235 15.02 -7.84 -5.86
N ALA A 236 13.72 -7.90 -5.56
CA ALA A 236 13.23 -8.43 -4.30
C ALA A 236 13.59 -9.92 -4.12
N LEU A 237 13.50 -10.72 -5.18
CA LEU A 237 13.92 -12.12 -5.17
C LEU A 237 15.44 -12.27 -5.02
N ALA A 238 16.23 -11.41 -5.67
CA ALA A 238 17.70 -11.41 -5.52
C ALA A 238 18.14 -11.10 -4.08
N LEU A 239 17.50 -10.11 -3.44
CA LEU A 239 17.78 -9.75 -2.05
C LEU A 239 17.19 -10.74 -1.06
N ARG A 240 16.11 -11.44 -1.44
CA ARG A 240 15.43 -12.43 -0.59
C ARG A 240 14.95 -13.64 -1.41
N PRO A 241 15.86 -14.60 -1.69
CA PRO A 241 15.53 -15.77 -2.52
C PRO A 241 14.42 -16.66 -1.94
N SER A 242 14.18 -16.59 -0.63
CA SER A 242 13.10 -17.35 -0.01
C SER A 242 11.71 -17.03 -0.57
N LEU A 243 11.52 -15.84 -1.15
CA LEU A 243 10.24 -15.40 -1.72
C LEU A 243 9.85 -16.20 -2.96
N GLU A 244 10.82 -16.72 -3.72
CA GLU A 244 10.56 -17.53 -4.91
C GLU A 244 9.74 -18.77 -4.55
N ARG A 245 10.16 -19.50 -3.49
CA ARG A 245 9.41 -20.65 -2.97
C ARG A 245 7.98 -20.31 -2.54
N VAL A 246 7.75 -19.09 -2.05
CA VAL A 246 6.42 -18.64 -1.64
C VAL A 246 5.55 -18.38 -2.86
N LEU A 247 6.09 -17.71 -3.87
CA LEU A 247 5.40 -17.45 -5.13
C LEU A 247 5.04 -18.75 -5.86
N ASP A 248 5.99 -19.68 -5.94
CA ASP A 248 5.78 -20.98 -6.58
C ASP A 248 4.73 -21.80 -5.84
N ALA A 249 4.78 -21.85 -4.51
CA ALA A 249 3.75 -22.52 -3.72
C ALA A 249 2.35 -21.95 -4.01
N GLY A 250 2.19 -20.63 -4.08
CA GLY A 250 0.88 -20.05 -4.38
C GLY A 250 0.38 -20.36 -5.80
N ARG A 251 1.28 -20.40 -6.80
CA ARG A 251 0.94 -20.81 -8.18
C ARG A 251 0.52 -22.27 -8.24
N ASP A 252 1.31 -23.16 -7.62
CA ASP A 252 1.04 -24.60 -7.58
C ASP A 252 -0.28 -24.92 -6.86
N LEU A 253 -0.67 -24.08 -5.90
CA LEU A 253 -1.90 -24.20 -5.12
C LEU A 253 -3.11 -23.49 -5.78
N GLY A 254 -2.98 -22.96 -6.99
CA GLY A 254 -4.11 -22.50 -7.80
C GLY A 254 -4.37 -20.99 -7.79
N ALA A 255 -3.42 -20.16 -7.33
CA ALA A 255 -3.53 -18.72 -7.53
C ALA A 255 -3.57 -18.38 -9.03
N VAL A 256 -4.54 -17.56 -9.46
CA VAL A 256 -4.65 -17.10 -10.86
C VAL A 256 -3.68 -15.96 -11.19
N GLY A 257 -3.07 -15.35 -10.17
CA GLY A 257 -1.98 -14.39 -10.31
C GLY A 257 -1.12 -14.38 -9.05
N ALA A 258 0.18 -14.18 -9.19
CA ALA A 258 1.13 -14.21 -8.08
C ALA A 258 2.29 -13.25 -8.30
N LEU A 259 2.52 -12.34 -7.34
CA LEU A 259 3.63 -11.39 -7.38
C LEU A 259 4.09 -10.96 -5.98
N VAL A 260 5.29 -10.38 -5.91
CA VAL A 260 5.70 -9.56 -4.78
C VAL A 260 4.97 -8.23 -4.81
N SER A 261 4.39 -7.78 -3.70
CA SER A 261 3.72 -6.48 -3.60
C SER A 261 4.74 -5.36 -3.40
N GLY A 262 4.87 -4.48 -4.39
CA GLY A 262 5.84 -3.37 -4.37
C GLY A 262 7.28 -3.84 -4.23
N SER A 263 8.03 -3.27 -3.29
CA SER A 263 9.39 -3.72 -2.94
C SER A 263 9.41 -5.01 -2.09
N GLY A 264 8.26 -5.55 -1.73
CA GLY A 264 8.14 -6.73 -0.89
C GLY A 264 8.37 -6.46 0.60
N PRO A 265 8.51 -7.53 1.42
CA PRO A 265 8.57 -8.94 1.03
C PRO A 265 7.21 -9.65 0.97
N THR A 266 6.08 -8.95 1.13
CA THR A 266 4.75 -9.61 1.03
C THR A 266 4.52 -10.14 -0.38
N CYS A 267 4.16 -11.41 -0.48
CA CYS A 267 3.67 -12.00 -1.72
C CYS A 267 2.15 -11.89 -1.76
N ALA A 268 1.60 -11.46 -2.88
CA ALA A 268 0.17 -11.31 -3.13
C ALA A 268 -0.27 -12.35 -4.16
N PHE A 269 -1.36 -13.03 -3.85
CA PHE A 269 -1.97 -14.05 -4.69
C PHE A 269 -3.40 -13.66 -5.00
N LEU A 270 -3.72 -13.57 -6.28
CA LEU A 270 -5.08 -13.37 -6.74
C LEU A 270 -5.75 -14.73 -6.87
N ALA A 271 -6.96 -14.85 -6.32
CA ALA A 271 -7.83 -16.01 -6.49
C ALA A 271 -8.99 -15.67 -7.43
N GLU A 272 -9.56 -16.68 -8.09
CA GLU A 272 -10.68 -16.47 -9.02
C GLU A 272 -11.97 -16.09 -8.27
N THR A 273 -12.23 -16.72 -7.13
CA THR A 273 -13.40 -16.47 -6.29
C THR A 273 -13.03 -16.34 -4.80
N ASP A 274 -14.01 -15.96 -3.97
CA ASP A 274 -13.81 -15.95 -2.50
C ASP A 274 -13.59 -17.34 -1.91
N GLU A 275 -14.20 -18.37 -2.50
CA GLU A 275 -14.04 -19.77 -2.11
C GLU A 275 -12.61 -20.22 -2.41
N ASP A 276 -12.12 -19.96 -3.63
CA ASP A 276 -10.73 -20.26 -4.02
C ASP A 276 -9.72 -19.51 -3.13
N ALA A 277 -10.03 -18.28 -2.72
CA ALA A 277 -9.18 -17.53 -1.78
C ALA A 277 -9.16 -18.15 -0.37
N GLY A 278 -10.25 -18.79 0.04
CA GLY A 278 -10.33 -19.58 1.26
C GLY A 278 -9.42 -20.79 1.20
N ASP A 279 -9.61 -21.63 0.17
CA ASP A 279 -8.84 -22.87 -0.04
C ASP A 279 -7.35 -22.59 -0.20
N LEU A 280 -6.99 -21.56 -0.98
CA LEU A 280 -5.61 -21.14 -1.17
C LEU A 280 -4.96 -20.68 0.13
N ALA A 281 -5.70 -19.94 0.96
CA ALA A 281 -5.17 -19.47 2.24
C ALA A 281 -4.90 -20.62 3.21
N GLU A 282 -5.81 -21.59 3.30
CA GLU A 282 -5.62 -22.79 4.11
C GLU A 282 -4.45 -23.64 3.62
N ALA A 283 -4.33 -23.83 2.30
CA ALA A 283 -3.26 -24.60 1.72
C ALA A 283 -1.88 -23.94 1.91
N LEU A 284 -1.77 -22.62 1.76
CA LEU A 284 -0.54 -21.88 2.01
C LEU A 284 -0.13 -21.89 3.49
N ASP A 285 -1.09 -21.79 4.41
CA ASP A 285 -0.83 -21.87 5.85
C ASP A 285 -0.33 -23.29 6.22
N GLY A 286 -0.98 -24.33 5.69
CA GLY A 286 -0.57 -25.73 5.85
C GLY A 286 0.80 -26.05 5.26
N ALA A 287 1.20 -25.37 4.18
CA ALA A 287 2.54 -25.50 3.58
C ALA A 287 3.66 -24.85 4.43
N GLY A 288 3.32 -23.97 5.37
CA GLY A 288 4.28 -23.33 6.27
C GLY A 288 5.33 -22.47 5.57
N VAL A 289 5.00 -21.91 4.40
CA VAL A 289 5.93 -21.15 3.56
C VAL A 289 6.04 -19.67 3.96
N ALA A 290 5.15 -19.20 4.84
CA ALA A 290 5.03 -17.80 5.24
C ALA A 290 4.81 -17.66 6.75
N ARG A 291 5.04 -16.46 7.28
CA ARG A 291 4.82 -16.17 8.70
C ARG A 291 3.35 -16.06 9.06
N GLN A 292 2.59 -15.44 8.17
CA GLN A 292 1.16 -15.24 8.31
C GLN A 292 0.55 -15.16 6.93
N ILE A 293 -0.58 -15.85 6.80
CA ILE A 293 -1.48 -15.77 5.66
C ILE A 293 -2.65 -14.84 6.02
N LEU A 294 -2.94 -13.89 5.13
CA LEU A 294 -4.01 -12.91 5.29
C LEU A 294 -4.93 -12.97 4.07
N ARG A 295 -6.23 -13.14 4.28
CA ARG A 295 -7.23 -12.98 3.22
C ARG A 295 -7.68 -11.53 3.16
N ALA A 296 -7.90 -11.03 1.94
CA ALA A 296 -8.49 -9.72 1.72
C ALA A 296 -9.30 -9.70 0.42
N HIS A 297 -10.02 -8.60 0.19
CA HIS A 297 -10.65 -8.32 -1.08
C HIS A 297 -10.47 -6.84 -1.45
N GLY A 298 -10.64 -6.52 -2.73
CA GLY A 298 -10.63 -5.15 -3.22
C GLY A 298 -11.47 -5.00 -4.50
N PRO A 299 -11.76 -3.78 -4.95
CA PRO A 299 -11.29 -2.52 -4.36
C PRO A 299 -12.12 -2.12 -3.13
N VAL A 300 -11.47 -1.53 -2.12
CA VAL A 300 -12.15 -0.90 -0.97
C VAL A 300 -11.95 0.63 -0.94
N PRO A 301 -12.82 1.41 -0.27
CA PRO A 301 -12.62 2.85 -0.11
C PRO A 301 -11.31 3.18 0.60
N GLY A 302 -10.78 4.38 0.34
CA GLY A 302 -9.62 4.92 1.04
C GLY A 302 -9.91 5.27 2.50
N ALA A 303 -9.06 6.13 3.09
CA ALA A 303 -9.25 6.63 4.44
C ALA A 303 -10.69 7.13 4.70
N THR A 304 -11.41 6.43 5.57
CA THR A 304 -12.85 6.61 5.83
C THR A 304 -13.11 6.74 7.33
N VAL A 305 -13.90 7.74 7.73
CA VAL A 305 -14.32 7.92 9.14
C VAL A 305 -15.20 6.74 9.57
N VAL A 306 -14.95 6.18 10.75
CA VAL A 306 -15.67 5.05 11.34
C VAL A 306 -16.17 5.32 12.75
#